data_AF-A0A9E2TZC8-F1
#
_entry.id   AF-A0A9E2TZC8-F1
#
_cell.length_a   1.000
_cell.length_b   1.000
_cell.length_c   1.000
_cell.angle_alpha   90.00
_cell.angle_beta   90.00
_cell.angle_gamma   90.00
#
_symmetry.space_group_name_H-M   'P 1'
#
loop_
_entity.id
_entity.type
_entity.pdbx_description
1 polymer ?
#
loop_
_entity_poly.entity_id
_entity_poly.type
_entity_poly.pdbx_seq_one_letter_code
_entity_poly.pdbx_strand_id
1 'polypeptide(L)'
;WHENDLAQLIGPSAWYVVEHTNEHIEAARAAGGTVVVRRDGRIAVHVRAGLTHTIGGLRVDANARVRGLEGVWAAGVDVGGVATGGYSSGLAQALVLGLAAAEDAASSR
;
A
#
# COMPACT_ATOMS: atom_id res chain seq x y z
N TRP A 1 15.00 2.97 7.43
CA TRP A 1 14.43 1.62 7.60
C TRP A 1 13.04 1.67 7.03
N HIS A 2 12.82 1.04 5.87
CA HIS A 2 11.51 0.92 5.23
C HIS A 2 11.06 -0.55 5.22
N GLU A 3 9.77 -0.83 5.40
CA GLU A 3 9.26 -2.21 5.44
C GLU A 3 9.55 -2.99 4.14
N ASN A 4 9.64 -2.30 3.00
CA ASN A 4 10.08 -2.92 1.73
C ASN A 4 11.54 -3.39 1.77
N ASP A 5 12.43 -2.72 2.52
CA ASP A 5 13.83 -3.13 2.64
C ASP A 5 13.90 -4.49 3.38
N LEU A 6 13.05 -4.67 4.38
CA LEU A 6 12.95 -5.94 5.12
C LEU A 6 12.42 -7.05 4.23
N ALA A 7 11.37 -6.80 3.43
CA ALA A 7 10.83 -7.76 2.47
C ALA A 7 11.86 -8.17 1.39
N GLN A 8 12.70 -7.23 0.93
CA GLN A 8 13.80 -7.54 0.02
C GLN A 8 14.91 -8.35 0.70
N LEU A 9 15.18 -8.10 1.98
CA LEU A 9 16.23 -8.78 2.74
C LEU A 9 15.87 -10.22 3.11
N ILE A 10 14.64 -10.48 3.55
CA ILE A 10 14.22 -11.80 4.07
C ILE A 10 13.71 -12.76 2.97
N GLY A 11 13.63 -12.28 1.73
CA GLY A 11 13.07 -13.03 0.61
C GLY A 11 11.54 -13.03 0.59
N PRO A 12 10.92 -13.74 -0.38
CA PRO A 12 9.49 -13.59 -0.68
C PRO A 12 8.57 -14.28 0.32
N SER A 13 9.10 -14.92 1.37
CA SER A 13 8.32 -15.70 2.33
C SER A 13 8.92 -15.74 3.72
N ALA A 14 8.08 -15.74 4.75
CA ALA A 14 8.50 -15.82 6.14
C ALA A 14 7.45 -16.57 7.00
N TRP A 15 7.78 -16.84 8.26
CA TRP A 15 6.82 -17.28 9.27
C TRP A 15 6.46 -16.10 10.16
N TYR A 16 5.19 -15.69 10.13
CA TYR A 16 4.63 -14.72 11.06
C TYR A 16 4.13 -15.47 12.31
N VAL A 17 4.75 -15.24 13.46
CA VAL A 17 4.51 -16.01 14.69
C VAL A 17 3.78 -15.14 15.71
N VAL A 18 2.67 -15.64 16.24
CA VAL A 18 1.83 -14.96 17.22
C VAL A 18 1.44 -15.87 18.38
N GLU A 19 1.07 -15.28 19.51
CA GLU A 19 0.62 -16.01 20.70
C GLU A 19 -0.87 -16.40 20.63
N HIS A 20 -1.68 -15.57 19.97
CA HIS A 20 -3.13 -15.75 19.87
C HIS A 20 -3.60 -15.67 18.42
N THR A 21 -4.66 -16.42 18.10
CA THR A 21 -5.31 -16.34 16.79
C THR A 21 -6.15 -15.06 16.64
N ASN A 22 -6.52 -14.72 15.42
CA ASN A 22 -7.46 -13.65 15.09
C ASN A 22 -8.23 -14.00 13.79
N GLU A 23 -9.19 -13.16 13.41
CA GLU A 23 -10.02 -13.38 12.21
C GLU A 23 -9.20 -13.54 10.92
N HIS A 24 -8.06 -12.85 10.79
CA HIS A 24 -7.21 -12.92 9.60
C HIS A 24 -6.45 -14.26 9.53
N ILE A 25 -6.02 -14.79 10.67
CA ILE A 25 -5.34 -16.09 10.76
C ILE A 25 -6.33 -17.23 10.48
N GLU A 26 -7.54 -17.12 11.00
CA GLU A 26 -8.61 -18.07 10.73
C GLU A 26 -9.04 -18.01 9.26
N ALA A 27 -9.14 -16.81 8.67
CA ALA A 27 -9.39 -16.63 7.24
C ALA A 27 -8.26 -17.23 6.39
N ALA A 28 -7.00 -17.02 6.77
CA ALA A 28 -5.86 -17.62 6.09
C ALA A 28 -5.93 -19.16 6.12
N ARG A 29 -6.30 -19.75 7.26
CA ARG A 29 -6.50 -21.20 7.37
C ARG A 29 -7.64 -21.69 6.47
N ALA A 30 -8.79 -21.00 6.50
CA ALA A 30 -9.94 -21.34 5.67
C ALA A 30 -9.65 -21.24 4.17
N ALA A 31 -8.79 -20.30 3.76
CA ALA A 31 -8.32 -20.14 2.39
C ALA A 31 -7.24 -21.18 1.97
N GLY A 32 -6.88 -22.13 2.84
CA GLY A 32 -5.85 -23.14 2.56
C GLY A 32 -4.41 -22.69 2.84
N GLY A 33 -4.23 -21.55 3.52
CA GLY A 33 -2.92 -21.07 3.96
C GLY A 33 -2.29 -21.99 5.00
N THR A 34 -0.96 -22.09 4.99
CA THR A 34 -0.22 -22.92 5.96
C THR A 34 -0.16 -22.22 7.31
N VAL A 35 -0.93 -22.73 8.27
CA VAL A 35 -0.97 -22.27 9.66
C VAL A 35 -0.68 -23.45 10.58
N VAL A 36 0.37 -23.35 11.40
CA VAL A 36 0.79 -24.45 12.29
C VAL A 36 0.92 -23.97 13.73
N VAL A 37 0.63 -24.86 14.69
CA VAL A 37 0.96 -24.64 16.10
C VAL A 37 2.35 -25.20 16.37
N ARG A 38 3.25 -24.38 16.90
CA ARG A 38 4.63 -24.76 17.24
C ARG A 38 4.66 -25.51 18.57
N ARG A 39 5.79 -26.15 18.87
CA ARG A 39 5.99 -26.93 20.11
C ARG A 39 5.81 -26.11 21.39
N ASP A 40 6.04 -24.80 21.31
CA ASP A 40 5.88 -23.86 22.41
C ASP A 40 4.46 -23.26 22.50
N GLY A 41 3.50 -23.79 21.73
CA GLY A 41 2.11 -23.34 21.72
C GLY A 41 1.81 -22.13 20.85
N ARG A 42 2.83 -21.45 20.30
CA ARG A 42 2.62 -20.29 19.41
C ARG A 42 2.13 -20.71 18.04
N ILE A 43 1.37 -19.84 17.38
CA ILE A 43 0.85 -20.06 16.04
C ILE A 43 1.81 -19.44 15.03
N ALA A 44 2.22 -20.19 14.02
CA ALA A 44 3.05 -19.71 12.91
C ALA A 44 2.25 -19.77 11.60
N VAL A 45 2.13 -18.63 10.93
CA VAL A 45 1.49 -18.46 9.63
C VAL A 45 2.57 -18.31 8.57
N HIS A 46 2.54 -19.13 7.53
CA HIS A 46 3.43 -18.97 6.40
C HIS A 46 2.93 -17.80 5.53
N VAL A 47 3.70 -16.73 5.47
CA VAL A 47 3.36 -15.51 4.73
C VAL A 47 4.26 -15.34 3.53
N ARG A 48 3.77 -14.60 2.52
CA ARG A 48 4.56 -14.18 1.37
C ARG A 48 4.49 -12.67 1.17
N ALA A 49 5.51 -12.11 0.55
CA ALA A 49 5.51 -10.71 0.12
C ALA A 49 4.38 -10.50 -0.90
N GLY A 50 3.47 -9.58 -0.58
CA GLY A 50 2.39 -9.13 -1.48
C GLY A 50 2.63 -7.68 -1.89
N LEU A 51 2.32 -7.37 -3.15
CA LEU A 51 2.36 -5.98 -3.65
C LEU A 51 1.07 -5.27 -3.25
N THR A 52 1.17 -4.19 -2.48
CA THR A 52 0.00 -3.45 -1.97
C THR A 52 -0.07 -2.01 -2.48
N HIS A 53 1.03 -1.45 -2.97
CA HIS A 53 1.09 -0.07 -3.42
C HIS A 53 2.25 0.15 -4.40
N THR A 54 2.02 0.98 -5.42
CA THR A 54 3.05 1.43 -6.36
C THR A 54 3.40 2.89 -6.10
N ILE A 55 4.71 3.19 -5.99
CA ILE A 55 5.21 4.56 -5.77
C ILE A 55 5.23 5.38 -7.08
N GLY A 56 5.25 4.71 -8.22
CA GLY A 56 5.16 5.33 -9.54
C GLY A 56 3.74 5.79 -9.86
N GLY A 57 3.61 6.55 -10.95
CA GLY A 57 2.34 7.09 -11.43
C GLY A 57 2.53 8.32 -12.31
N LEU A 58 1.43 8.97 -12.64
CA LEU A 58 1.40 10.21 -13.42
C LEU A 58 2.09 11.34 -12.64
N ARG A 59 2.81 12.20 -13.38
CA ARG A 59 3.41 13.41 -12.81
C ARG A 59 2.38 14.53 -12.82
N VAL A 60 2.09 15.07 -11.65
CA VAL A 60 1.15 16.18 -11.46
C VAL A 60 1.80 17.40 -10.82
N ASP A 61 1.16 18.56 -10.92
CA ASP A 61 1.50 19.75 -10.14
C ASP A 61 0.78 19.77 -8.76
N ALA A 62 0.92 20.86 -8.02
CA ALA A 62 0.32 21.02 -6.69
C ALA A 62 -1.23 21.03 -6.71
N ASN A 63 -1.84 21.31 -7.86
CA ASN A 63 -3.29 21.30 -8.07
C ASN A 63 -3.76 19.98 -8.69
N ALA A 64 -2.91 18.95 -8.67
CA ALA A 64 -3.18 17.63 -9.22
C ALA A 64 -3.40 17.60 -10.75
N ARG A 65 -2.97 18.62 -11.50
CA ARG A 65 -3.05 18.63 -12.97
C ARG A 65 -1.99 17.73 -13.58
N VAL A 66 -2.38 16.88 -14.52
CA VAL A 66 -1.45 15.97 -15.20
C VAL A 66 -0.55 16.75 -16.15
N ARG A 67 0.76 16.59 -15.99
CA ARG A 67 1.73 17.30 -16.82
C ARG A 67 1.59 16.90 -18.30
N GLY A 68 1.37 17.90 -19.15
CA GLY A 68 1.27 17.72 -20.61
C GLY A 68 -0.12 17.37 -21.12
N LEU A 69 -1.14 17.36 -20.26
CA LEU A 69 -2.53 17.17 -20.63
C LEU A 69 -3.38 18.33 -20.12
N GLU A 70 -4.18 18.92 -21.01
CA GLU A 70 -5.11 19.98 -20.65
C GLU A 70 -6.43 19.38 -20.14
N GLY A 71 -6.96 19.95 -19.05
CA GLY A 71 -8.24 19.50 -18.47
C GLY A 71 -8.21 18.08 -17.89
N VAL A 72 -7.03 17.56 -17.52
CA VAL A 72 -6.88 16.24 -16.91
C VAL A 72 -6.20 16.37 -15.55
N TRP A 73 -6.82 15.78 -14.55
CA TRP A 73 -6.30 15.66 -13.18
C TRP A 73 -6.10 14.19 -12.81
N ALA A 74 -5.18 13.93 -11.91
CA ALA A 74 -4.98 12.61 -11.32
C ALA A 74 -4.78 12.76 -9.81
N ALA A 75 -5.31 11.81 -9.03
CA ALA A 75 -5.25 11.85 -7.58
C ALA A 75 -4.94 10.46 -7.01
N GLY A 76 -4.55 10.42 -5.73
CA GLY A 76 -4.27 9.16 -5.06
C GLY A 76 -3.16 8.36 -5.74
N VAL A 77 -3.34 7.04 -5.81
CA VAL A 77 -2.33 6.08 -6.26
C VAL A 77 -2.06 6.10 -7.76
N ASP A 78 -2.84 6.88 -8.53
CA ASP A 78 -2.54 7.15 -9.94
C ASP A 78 -1.40 8.16 -10.09
N VAL A 79 -1.07 8.91 -9.03
CA VAL A 79 -0.02 9.92 -9.01
C VAL A 79 1.28 9.35 -8.45
N GLY A 80 2.36 9.57 -9.19
CA GLY A 80 3.70 9.13 -8.80
C GLY A 80 4.52 10.21 -8.11
N GLY A 81 5.53 9.78 -7.34
CA GLY A 81 6.56 10.68 -6.81
C GLY A 81 6.15 11.53 -5.61
N VAL A 82 5.00 11.24 -4.99
CA VAL A 82 4.58 11.84 -3.71
C VAL A 82 5.46 11.36 -2.56
N ALA A 83 5.80 10.07 -2.59
CA ALA A 83 6.77 9.44 -1.70
C ALA A 83 7.93 8.91 -2.54
N THR A 84 9.18 9.07 -2.11
CA THR A 84 10.35 8.63 -2.92
C THR A 84 11.25 7.62 -2.21
N GLY A 85 11.01 7.36 -0.91
CA GLY A 85 11.78 6.41 -0.11
C GLY A 85 10.93 5.31 0.54
N GLY A 86 9.62 5.27 0.28
CA GLY A 86 8.72 4.35 0.97
C GLY A 86 7.23 4.66 0.81
N TYR A 87 6.37 3.80 1.37
CA TYR A 87 4.94 4.06 1.50
C TYR A 87 4.69 5.17 2.53
N SER A 88 3.97 6.22 2.12
CA SER A 88 3.63 7.37 2.98
C SER A 88 2.13 7.66 2.97
N SER A 89 1.31 6.67 3.32
CA SER A 89 -0.16 6.75 3.40
C SER A 89 -0.87 7.05 2.07
N GLY A 90 -1.29 5.99 1.36
CA GLY A 90 -2.03 6.11 0.09
C GLY A 90 -3.40 6.76 0.25
N LEU A 91 -4.06 6.60 1.40
CA LEU A 91 -5.35 7.24 1.68
C LEU A 91 -5.21 8.75 1.89
N ALA A 92 -4.16 9.20 2.58
CA ALA A 92 -3.91 10.63 2.75
C ALA A 92 -3.57 11.28 1.40
N GLN A 93 -2.75 10.61 0.58
CA GLN A 93 -2.46 11.04 -0.79
C GLN A 93 -3.74 11.15 -1.64
N ALA A 94 -4.65 10.18 -1.55
CA ALA A 94 -5.92 10.21 -2.26
C ALA A 94 -6.81 11.37 -1.83
N LEU A 95 -6.94 11.61 -0.52
CA LEU A 95 -7.76 12.69 0.01
C LEU A 95 -7.23 14.06 -0.41
N VAL A 96 -5.94 14.33 -0.20
CA VAL A 96 -5.36 15.65 -0.45
C VAL A 96 -5.34 15.98 -1.93
N LEU A 97 -4.83 15.07 -2.78
CA LEU A 97 -4.80 15.31 -4.23
C LEU A 97 -6.20 15.35 -4.83
N GLY A 98 -7.13 14.54 -4.32
CA GLY A 98 -8.51 14.54 -4.78
C GLY A 98 -9.21 15.88 -4.50
N LEU A 99 -8.98 16.46 -3.33
CA LEU A 99 -9.52 17.78 -2.98
C LEU A 99 -8.91 18.88 -3.88
N ALA A 100 -7.58 18.89 -4.04
CA ALA A 100 -6.88 19.84 -4.90
C ALA A 100 -7.37 19.78 -6.36
N ALA A 101 -7.55 18.56 -6.89
CA ALA A 101 -8.09 18.34 -8.22
C ALA A 101 -9.52 18.89 -8.36
N ALA A 102 -10.37 18.64 -7.36
CA ALA A 102 -11.76 19.08 -7.39
C ALA A 102 -11.90 20.61 -7.32
N GLU A 103 -11.15 21.27 -6.44
CA GLU A 103 -11.14 22.73 -6.29
C GLU A 103 -10.65 23.42 -7.56
N ASP A 104 -9.57 22.91 -8.15
CA ASP A 104 -8.99 23.45 -9.37
C ASP A 104 -9.89 23.22 -10.60
N ALA A 105 -10.47 22.03 -10.74
CA ALA A 105 -11.42 21.72 -11.82
C ALA A 105 -12.71 22.54 -11.72
N ALA A 106 -13.19 22.84 -10.51
CA ALA A 106 -14.36 23.69 -10.30
C ALA A 106 -14.07 25.16 -10.63
N SER A 107 -12.85 25.63 -10.37
CA SER A 107 -12.41 27.01 -10.62
C SER A 107 -11.98 27.27 -12.07
N SER A 108 -11.71 26.21 -12.83
CA SER A 108 -11.31 26.28 -14.24
C SER A 108 -12.49 26.34 -15.22
N ARG A 109 -13.70 26.65 -14.73
CA ARG A 109 -14.92 26.85 -15.51
C ARG A 109 -15.14 28.31 -15.89
#